data_AF-A0A199XVE9-F1
#
_entry.id   AF-A0A199XVE9-F1
#
_cell.length_a   1.000
_cell.length_b   1.000
_cell.length_c   1.000
_cell.angle_alpha   90.00
_cell.angle_beta   90.00
_cell.angle_gamma   90.00
#
_symmetry.space_group_name_H-M   'P 1'
#
loop_
_entity.id
_entity.type
_entity.pdbx_description
1 polymer ?
#
loop_
_entity_poly.entity_id
_entity_poly.type
_entity_poly.pdbx_seq_one_letter_code
_entity_poly.pdbx_strand_id
1 'polypeptide(L)'
;MKNFLFVTLLLFFVQIISAQGTDRSEYQEQLYTVAIKSYKNGENIEAIKTFAIIQNINPKADISKKASQKSDSLKTILRDNKINSLIGNWKWILKEGNWAIREDNLGGKMITITKDEILFYEIYRTSKKWDLIKTEKIKFSDNPESYSFTELLYSNNEIWDYSHDSNTGELVTTYIGEKIGDNYTELVCGNPKLYYFKLQN
;
A
#
# COMPACT_ATOMS: atom_id res chain seq x y z
N MET A 1 58.82 -23.65 -7.23
CA MET A 1 57.95 -22.84 -8.13
C MET A 1 56.80 -23.64 -8.75
N LYS A 2 56.99 -24.92 -9.14
CA LYS A 2 55.93 -25.77 -9.73
C LYS A 2 54.71 -25.99 -8.82
N ASN A 3 54.93 -26.13 -7.51
CA ASN A 3 53.84 -26.35 -6.54
C ASN A 3 53.05 -25.08 -6.21
N PHE A 4 53.65 -23.89 -6.34
CA PHE A 4 52.97 -22.62 -6.10
C PHE A 4 51.98 -22.29 -7.21
N LEU A 5 52.37 -22.61 -8.46
CA LEU A 5 51.54 -22.42 -9.65
C LEU A 5 50.28 -23.28 -9.61
N PHE A 6 50.39 -24.50 -9.08
CA PHE A 6 49.27 -25.43 -8.88
C PHE A 6 48.28 -24.92 -7.82
N VAL A 7 48.78 -24.37 -6.71
CA VAL A 7 47.94 -23.79 -5.64
C VAL A 7 47.21 -22.54 -6.14
N THR A 8 47.87 -21.67 -6.90
CA THR A 8 47.20 -20.51 -7.51
C THR A 8 46.15 -20.92 -8.54
N LEU A 9 46.40 -21.95 -9.35
CA LEU A 9 45.41 -22.44 -10.32
C LEU A 9 44.19 -23.02 -9.60
N LEU A 10 44.41 -23.79 -8.53
CA LEU A 10 43.35 -24.40 -7.73
C LEU A 10 42.45 -23.34 -7.07
N LEU A 11 43.04 -22.26 -6.54
CA LEU A 11 42.31 -21.15 -5.92
C LEU A 11 41.44 -20.39 -6.95
N PHE A 12 41.90 -20.22 -8.18
CA PHE A 12 41.08 -19.65 -9.27
C PHE A 12 39.90 -20.55 -9.65
N PHE A 13 40.08 -21.88 -9.70
CA PHE A 13 38.97 -22.81 -9.98
C PHE A 13 37.95 -22.87 -8.84
N VAL A 14 38.38 -22.79 -7.59
CA VAL A 14 37.46 -22.73 -6.45
C VAL A 14 36.61 -21.46 -6.50
N GLN A 15 37.14 -20.31 -6.93
CA GLN A 15 36.32 -19.09 -7.10
C GLN A 15 35.27 -19.22 -8.22
N ILE A 16 35.59 -19.92 -9.31
CA ILE A 16 34.62 -20.17 -10.41
C ILE A 16 33.52 -21.13 -9.96
N ILE A 17 33.85 -22.15 -9.15
CA ILE A 17 32.88 -23.11 -8.60
C ILE A 17 32.08 -22.49 -7.44
N SER A 18 32.64 -21.50 -6.75
CA SER A 18 31.96 -20.69 -5.72
C SER A 18 30.96 -19.69 -6.30
N ALA A 19 30.92 -19.52 -7.63
CA ALA A 19 29.88 -18.75 -8.32
C ALA A 19 28.55 -19.52 -8.46
N GLN A 20 28.35 -20.61 -7.70
CA GLN A 20 27.04 -21.21 -7.46
C GLN A 20 26.19 -20.35 -6.50
N GLY A 21 26.12 -19.05 -6.72
CA GLY A 21 24.89 -18.34 -6.37
C GLY A 21 23.84 -18.91 -7.31
N THR A 22 22.76 -19.51 -6.80
CA THR A 22 21.74 -20.15 -7.63
C THR A 22 21.24 -19.15 -8.67
N ASP A 23 21.78 -19.24 -9.89
CA ASP A 23 21.43 -18.35 -10.99
C ASP A 23 20.04 -18.75 -11.47
N ARG A 24 19.03 -18.28 -10.74
CA ARG A 24 17.61 -18.50 -11.03
C ARG A 24 17.12 -17.53 -12.11
N SER A 25 18.02 -17.06 -12.99
CA SER A 25 17.68 -16.11 -14.05
C SER A 25 16.58 -16.66 -14.98
N GLU A 26 16.61 -17.96 -15.31
CA GLU A 26 15.54 -18.57 -16.11
C GLU A 26 14.17 -18.49 -15.40
N TYR A 27 14.12 -18.80 -14.11
CA TYR A 27 12.91 -18.69 -13.31
C TYR A 27 12.45 -17.22 -13.19
N GLN A 28 13.39 -16.28 -13.10
CA GLN A 28 13.13 -14.86 -13.05
C GLN A 28 12.49 -14.34 -14.36
N GLU A 29 12.98 -14.81 -15.52
CA GLU A 29 12.39 -14.53 -16.84
C GLU A 29 10.99 -15.12 -17.00
N GLN A 30 10.77 -16.34 -16.50
CA GLN A 30 9.45 -16.97 -16.49
C GLN A 30 8.45 -16.13 -15.67
N LEU A 31 8.82 -15.72 -14.46
CA LEU A 31 7.99 -14.85 -13.62
C LEU A 31 7.73 -13.50 -14.28
N TYR A 32 8.71 -12.94 -14.99
CA TYR A 32 8.52 -11.67 -15.70
C TYR A 32 7.47 -11.79 -16.79
N THR A 33 7.46 -12.91 -17.52
CA THR A 33 6.42 -13.21 -18.52
C THR A 33 5.05 -13.36 -17.86
N VAL A 34 4.97 -14.01 -16.69
CA VAL A 34 3.72 -14.12 -15.90
C VAL A 34 3.23 -12.74 -15.45
N ALA A 35 4.11 -11.90 -14.89
CA ALA A 35 3.75 -10.56 -14.43
C ALA A 35 3.21 -9.68 -15.57
N ILE A 36 3.84 -9.77 -16.75
CA ILE A 36 3.38 -9.05 -17.95
C ILE A 36 2.02 -9.57 -18.42
N LYS A 37 1.77 -10.88 -18.34
CA LYS A 37 0.47 -11.46 -18.68
C LYS A 37 -0.62 -10.97 -17.73
N SER A 38 -0.39 -11.02 -16.42
CA SER A 38 -1.34 -10.49 -15.42
C SER A 38 -1.62 -9.01 -15.64
N TYR A 39 -0.60 -8.19 -15.91
CA TYR A 39 -0.78 -6.79 -16.27
C TYR A 39 -1.69 -6.62 -17.51
N LYS A 40 -1.45 -7.36 -18.59
CA LYS A 40 -2.27 -7.31 -19.81
C LYS A 40 -3.72 -7.74 -19.59
N ASN A 41 -3.96 -8.61 -18.60
CA ASN A 41 -5.29 -9.03 -18.18
C ASN A 41 -5.99 -8.03 -17.24
N GLY A 42 -5.30 -6.95 -16.83
CA GLY A 42 -5.81 -5.99 -15.86
C GLY A 42 -5.65 -6.42 -14.39
N GLU A 43 -4.94 -7.53 -14.14
CA GLU A 43 -4.67 -8.07 -12.80
C GLU A 43 -3.48 -7.33 -12.16
N ASN A 44 -3.62 -6.00 -11.96
CA ASN A 44 -2.52 -5.13 -11.57
C ASN A 44 -1.89 -5.49 -10.21
N ILE A 45 -2.70 -5.90 -9.22
CA ILE A 45 -2.21 -6.31 -7.89
C ILE A 45 -1.31 -7.54 -8.03
N GLU A 46 -1.75 -8.55 -8.78
CA GLU A 46 -0.98 -9.77 -9.02
C GLU A 46 0.32 -9.49 -9.78
N ALA A 47 0.25 -8.62 -10.79
CA ALA A 47 1.42 -8.18 -11.53
C ALA A 47 2.44 -7.48 -10.61
N ILE A 48 1.99 -6.57 -9.74
CA ILE A 48 2.85 -5.87 -8.77
C ILE A 48 3.53 -6.86 -7.82
N LYS A 49 2.77 -7.80 -7.24
CA LYS A 49 3.30 -8.84 -6.35
C LYS A 49 4.33 -9.71 -7.05
N THR A 50 4.04 -10.14 -8.28
CA THR A 50 4.97 -10.94 -9.08
C THR A 50 6.24 -10.15 -9.41
N PHE A 51 6.13 -8.86 -9.74
CA PHE A 51 7.30 -8.00 -9.93
C PHE A 51 8.13 -7.82 -8.66
N ALA A 52 7.53 -7.81 -7.47
CA ALA A 52 8.26 -7.76 -6.21
C ALA A 52 9.05 -9.06 -5.96
N ILE A 53 8.47 -10.22 -6.26
CA ILE A 53 9.16 -11.52 -6.18
C ILE A 53 10.38 -11.52 -7.11
N ILE A 54 10.24 -11.04 -8.34
CA ILE A 54 11.34 -10.94 -9.31
C ILE A 54 12.51 -10.14 -8.75
N GLN A 55 12.25 -9.01 -8.10
CA GLN A 55 13.30 -8.16 -7.53
C GLN A 55 14.10 -8.86 -6.43
N ASN A 56 13.48 -9.77 -5.67
CA ASN A 56 14.12 -10.49 -4.58
C ASN A 56 14.98 -11.69 -5.03
N ILE A 57 14.74 -12.24 -6.23
CA ILE A 57 15.45 -13.43 -6.73
C ILE A 57 16.90 -13.11 -7.09
N ASN A 58 17.12 -12.12 -7.98
CA ASN A 58 18.45 -11.63 -8.34
C ASN A 58 18.42 -10.10 -8.44
N PRO A 59 18.56 -9.37 -7.32
CA PRO A 59 18.36 -7.92 -7.29
C PRO A 59 19.26 -7.11 -8.23
N LYS A 60 20.42 -7.67 -8.62
CA LYS A 60 21.40 -7.01 -9.48
C LYS A 60 21.16 -7.21 -10.98
N ALA A 61 20.23 -8.10 -11.37
CA ALA A 61 19.92 -8.36 -12.77
C ALA A 61 19.14 -7.20 -13.40
N ASP A 62 19.34 -6.97 -14.71
CA ASP A 62 18.60 -5.94 -15.46
C ASP A 62 17.08 -6.16 -15.42
N ILE A 63 16.64 -7.42 -15.38
CA ILE A 63 15.23 -7.78 -15.27
C ILE A 63 14.61 -7.32 -13.93
N SER A 64 15.38 -7.35 -12.84
CA SER A 64 14.95 -6.82 -11.54
C SER A 64 14.73 -5.32 -11.59
N LYS A 65 15.64 -4.59 -12.25
CA LYS A 65 15.48 -3.14 -12.45
C LYS A 65 14.24 -2.82 -13.27
N LYS A 66 13.99 -3.58 -14.35
CA LYS A 66 12.76 -3.43 -15.17
C LYS A 66 11.50 -3.76 -14.36
N ALA A 67 11.53 -4.83 -13.57
CA ALA A 67 10.42 -5.24 -12.71
C ALA A 67 10.09 -4.17 -11.67
N SER A 68 11.10 -3.59 -11.02
CA SER A 68 10.94 -2.47 -10.08
C SER A 68 10.23 -1.28 -10.74
N GLN A 69 10.72 -0.81 -11.90
CA GLN A 69 10.11 0.30 -12.63
C GLN A 69 8.66 0.02 -13.03
N LYS A 70 8.35 -1.21 -13.45
CA LYS A 70 6.99 -1.63 -13.78
C LYS A 70 6.09 -1.67 -12.55
N SER A 71 6.57 -2.24 -11.45
CA SER A 71 5.87 -2.28 -10.17
C SER A 71 5.50 -0.86 -9.71
N ASP A 72 6.46 0.07 -9.71
CA ASP A 72 6.24 1.44 -9.28
C ASP A 72 5.24 2.17 -10.16
N SER A 73 5.34 2.00 -11.49
CA SER A 73 4.38 2.59 -12.44
C SER A 73 2.95 2.11 -12.19
N LEU A 74 2.77 0.80 -11.94
CA LEU A 74 1.45 0.23 -11.65
C LEU A 74 0.91 0.71 -10.31
N LYS A 75 1.76 0.79 -9.27
CA LYS A 75 1.37 1.35 -7.97
C LYS A 75 0.90 2.80 -8.14
N THR A 76 1.62 3.63 -8.89
CA THR A 76 1.19 5.01 -9.17
C THR A 76 -0.18 5.07 -9.83
N ILE A 77 -0.44 4.25 -10.85
CA ILE A 77 -1.75 4.20 -11.51
C ILE A 77 -2.86 3.79 -10.54
N LEU A 78 -2.64 2.76 -9.72
CA LEU A 78 -3.62 2.32 -8.72
C LEU A 78 -3.91 3.42 -7.69
N ARG A 79 -2.85 4.07 -7.20
CA ARG A 79 -2.91 5.15 -6.21
C ARG A 79 -3.63 6.38 -6.75
N ASP A 80 -3.32 6.81 -7.97
CA ASP A 80 -4.01 7.93 -8.62
C ASP A 80 -5.50 7.63 -8.84
N ASN A 81 -5.83 6.44 -9.34
CA ASN A 81 -7.22 6.02 -9.52
C ASN A 81 -7.97 5.97 -8.20
N LYS A 82 -7.34 5.45 -7.13
CA LYS A 82 -7.89 5.45 -5.78
C LYS A 82 -8.22 6.86 -5.33
N ILE A 83 -7.25 7.79 -5.31
CA ILE A 83 -7.50 9.17 -4.84
C ILE A 83 -8.58 9.85 -5.66
N ASN A 84 -8.52 9.76 -6.99
CA ASN A 84 -9.53 10.37 -7.87
C ASN A 84 -10.94 9.86 -7.55
N SER A 85 -11.09 8.59 -7.18
CA SER A 85 -12.38 8.04 -6.76
C SER A 85 -12.86 8.55 -5.39
N LEU A 86 -11.95 8.98 -4.51
CA LEU A 86 -12.25 9.40 -3.14
C LEU A 86 -12.52 10.90 -2.99
N ILE A 87 -12.08 11.73 -3.96
CA ILE A 87 -12.24 13.19 -3.89
C ILE A 87 -13.71 13.57 -3.64
N GLY A 88 -13.90 14.43 -2.64
CA GLY A 88 -15.21 14.95 -2.26
C GLY A 88 -15.34 15.25 -0.77
N ASN A 89 -16.54 15.71 -0.41
CA ASN A 89 -16.95 15.96 0.95
C ASN A 89 -17.81 14.79 1.44
N TRP A 90 -17.50 14.27 2.62
CA TRP A 90 -18.06 13.03 3.14
C TRP A 90 -18.50 13.22 4.57
N LYS A 91 -19.78 12.99 4.86
CA LYS A 91 -20.31 13.09 6.23
C LYS A 91 -20.40 11.72 6.87
N TRP A 92 -19.89 11.62 8.09
CA TRP A 92 -19.86 10.37 8.85
C TRP A 92 -21.28 9.91 9.23
N ILE A 93 -21.48 8.60 9.18
CA ILE A 93 -22.74 7.92 9.53
C ILE A 93 -22.47 6.95 10.67
N LEU A 94 -23.37 6.99 11.64
CA LEU A 94 -23.38 6.00 12.70
C LEU A 94 -24.02 4.70 12.19
N LYS A 95 -23.25 3.61 12.18
CA LYS A 95 -23.75 2.24 11.94
C LYS A 95 -23.50 1.36 13.17
N GLU A 96 -24.20 0.23 13.23
CA GLU A 96 -24.03 -0.76 14.29
C GLU A 96 -22.54 -1.12 14.46
N GLY A 97 -22.05 -1.09 15.71
CA GLY A 97 -20.62 -1.27 16.04
C GLY A 97 -19.86 0.02 16.36
N ASN A 98 -20.30 1.20 15.89
CA ASN A 98 -19.60 2.48 16.12
C ASN A 98 -20.08 3.27 17.35
N TRP A 99 -20.85 2.63 18.24
CA TRP A 99 -21.46 3.29 19.40
C TRP A 99 -20.44 3.69 20.48
N ALA A 100 -19.31 2.99 20.57
CA ALA A 100 -18.26 3.24 21.56
C ALA A 100 -17.40 4.50 21.26
N ILE A 101 -17.50 5.09 20.05
CA ILE A 101 -16.72 6.26 19.63
C ILE A 101 -17.46 7.58 19.96
N ARG A 102 -18.54 7.53 20.75
CA ARG A 102 -19.31 8.74 21.10
C ARG A 102 -18.60 9.52 22.20
N GLU A 103 -18.11 10.69 21.84
CA GLU A 103 -17.79 11.74 22.80
C GLU A 103 -19.06 12.50 23.20
N ASP A 104 -19.18 12.80 24.50
CA ASP A 104 -20.25 13.64 25.01
C ASP A 104 -20.14 15.03 24.35
N ASN A 105 -21.27 15.52 23.80
CA ASN A 105 -21.42 16.79 23.06
C ASN A 105 -21.03 16.79 21.57
N LEU A 106 -20.50 15.69 21.00
CA LEU A 106 -20.27 15.61 19.56
C LEU A 106 -21.60 15.58 18.79
N GLY A 107 -21.74 16.48 17.82
CA GLY A 107 -22.90 16.62 16.93
C GLY A 107 -22.72 15.94 15.57
N GLY A 108 -21.49 15.82 15.07
CA GLY A 108 -21.17 15.11 13.84
C GLY A 108 -19.70 15.18 13.44
N LYS A 109 -19.29 14.31 12.52
CA LYS A 109 -17.97 14.31 11.88
C LYS A 109 -18.11 14.37 10.36
N MET A 110 -17.13 14.97 9.70
CA MET A 110 -17.04 15.06 8.24
C MET A 110 -15.57 14.99 7.83
N ILE A 111 -15.31 14.50 6.63
CA ILE A 111 -14.01 14.61 5.99
C ILE A 111 -14.14 15.25 4.61
N THR A 112 -13.14 16.03 4.22
CA THR A 112 -12.95 16.49 2.84
C THR A 112 -11.68 15.86 2.31
N ILE A 113 -11.80 15.09 1.24
CA ILE A 113 -10.67 14.46 0.56
C ILE A 113 -10.36 15.26 -0.69
N THR A 114 -9.13 15.76 -0.77
CA THR A 114 -8.58 16.42 -1.96
C THR A 114 -7.56 15.50 -2.63
N LYS A 115 -6.83 16.00 -3.62
CA LYS A 115 -5.74 15.24 -4.24
C LYS A 115 -4.55 15.03 -3.30
N ASP A 116 -4.31 15.97 -2.40
CA ASP A 116 -3.07 16.05 -1.63
C ASP A 116 -3.27 15.80 -0.12
N GLU A 117 -4.49 15.96 0.38
CA GLU A 117 -4.79 15.88 1.81
C GLU A 117 -6.23 15.47 2.12
N ILE A 118 -6.42 15.00 3.36
CA ILE A 118 -7.69 14.71 4.00
C ILE A 118 -7.85 15.69 5.18
N LEU A 119 -8.92 16.47 5.14
CA LEU A 119 -9.30 17.41 6.19
C LEU A 119 -10.40 16.78 7.04
N PHE A 120 -10.24 16.79 8.36
CA PHE A 120 -11.20 16.21 9.31
C PHE A 120 -11.91 17.32 10.07
N TYR A 121 -13.23 17.28 10.07
CA TYR A 121 -14.07 18.27 10.70
C TYR A 121 -14.98 17.64 11.74
N GLU A 122 -15.21 18.38 12.81
CA GLU A 122 -16.19 18.05 13.83
C GLU A 122 -17.14 19.23 14.05
N ILE A 123 -18.35 18.92 14.47
CA ILE A 123 -19.30 19.90 14.97
C ILE A 123 -19.81 19.43 16.32
N TYR A 124 -19.74 20.31 17.31
CA TYR A 124 -20.30 20.08 18.64
C TYR A 124 -21.74 20.56 18.70
N ARG A 125 -22.60 19.94 19.51
CA ARG A 125 -24.05 20.27 19.59
C ARG A 125 -24.32 21.72 20.03
N THR A 126 -23.37 22.31 20.74
CA THR A 126 -23.39 23.71 21.19
C THR A 126 -22.82 24.68 20.14
N SER A 127 -22.10 24.16 19.14
CA SER A 127 -21.52 24.94 18.05
C SER A 127 -22.49 25.03 16.87
N LYS A 128 -22.39 26.14 16.12
CA LYS A 128 -23.08 26.32 14.82
C LYS A 128 -22.14 26.18 13.63
N LYS A 129 -20.87 25.85 13.87
CA LYS A 129 -19.82 25.80 12.84
C LYS A 129 -19.07 24.48 12.92
N TRP A 130 -18.61 24.03 11.76
CA TRP A 130 -17.67 22.92 11.65
C TRP A 130 -16.26 23.44 11.95
N ASP A 131 -15.57 22.75 12.84
CA ASP A 131 -14.20 23.05 13.23
C ASP A 131 -13.27 22.03 12.57
N LEU A 132 -12.19 22.51 11.94
CA LEU A 132 -11.13 21.66 11.40
C LEU A 132 -10.27 21.16 12.57
N ILE A 133 -10.29 19.85 12.84
CA ILE A 133 -9.60 19.25 13.98
C ILE A 133 -8.27 18.60 13.59
N LYS A 134 -8.13 18.15 12.33
CA LYS A 134 -6.98 17.41 11.85
C LYS A 134 -6.84 17.54 10.33
N THR A 135 -5.60 17.59 9.86
CA THR A 135 -5.24 17.49 8.44
C THR A 135 -4.22 16.38 8.28
N GLU A 136 -4.48 15.46 7.36
CA GLU A 136 -3.54 14.40 6.97
C GLU A 136 -3.14 14.58 5.52
N LYS A 137 -1.84 14.55 5.25
CA LYS A 137 -1.37 14.49 3.86
C LYS A 137 -1.67 13.11 3.28
N ILE A 138 -2.05 13.06 2.01
CA ILE A 138 -2.17 11.79 1.30
C ILE A 138 -0.78 11.21 1.12
N LYS A 139 -0.50 10.17 1.90
CA LYS A 139 0.70 9.35 1.79
C LYS A 139 0.26 7.90 1.80
N PHE A 140 0.72 7.14 0.81
CA PHE A 140 0.44 5.71 0.76
C PHE A 140 1.40 4.93 1.65
N SER A 141 0.92 3.81 2.17
CA SER A 141 1.77 2.83 2.84
C SER A 141 2.71 2.19 1.82
N ASP A 142 3.97 2.01 2.25
CA ASP A 142 4.99 1.27 1.51
C ASP A 142 5.11 -0.18 1.99
N ASN A 143 4.10 -0.70 2.71
CA ASN A 143 4.07 -2.08 3.16
C ASN A 143 4.24 -3.05 1.96
N PRO A 144 5.33 -3.84 1.91
CA PRO A 144 5.57 -4.77 0.82
C PRO A 144 4.50 -5.88 0.75
N GLU A 145 3.90 -6.23 1.89
CA GLU A 145 2.85 -7.25 2.02
C GLU A 145 1.44 -6.67 1.85
N SER A 146 1.33 -5.40 1.43
CA SER A 146 0.05 -4.75 1.19
C SER A 146 -0.83 -5.56 0.22
N TYR A 147 -2.12 -5.68 0.56
CA TYR A 147 -3.08 -6.39 -0.28
C TYR A 147 -3.56 -5.54 -1.46
N SER A 148 -3.61 -4.20 -1.34
CA SER A 148 -4.13 -3.31 -2.40
C SER A 148 -3.10 -2.33 -2.98
N PHE A 149 -2.00 -2.07 -2.27
CA PHE A 149 -1.01 -1.01 -2.51
C PHE A 149 -1.57 0.42 -2.45
N THR A 150 -2.78 0.58 -1.91
CA THR A 150 -3.53 1.84 -1.85
C THR A 150 -3.96 2.26 -0.45
N GLU A 151 -3.48 1.58 0.59
CA GLU A 151 -3.71 1.99 1.98
C GLU A 151 -2.95 3.28 2.28
N LEU A 152 -3.55 4.15 3.09
CA LEU A 152 -2.99 5.44 3.47
C LEU A 152 -2.26 5.31 4.81
N LEU A 153 -1.09 5.92 4.90
CA LEU A 153 -0.27 6.04 6.11
C LEU A 153 -0.45 7.44 6.69
N TYR A 154 -1.02 7.51 7.89
CA TYR A 154 -1.20 8.77 8.62
C TYR A 154 0.06 9.22 9.35
N SER A 155 0.08 10.50 9.72
CA SER A 155 1.15 11.14 10.47
C SER A 155 1.43 10.48 11.83
N ASN A 156 0.44 9.82 12.42
CA ASN A 156 0.55 9.05 13.66
C ASN A 156 0.90 7.56 13.43
N ASN A 157 1.35 7.20 12.23
CA ASN A 157 1.69 5.85 11.78
C ASN A 157 0.53 4.87 11.62
N GLU A 158 -0.72 5.28 11.83
CA GLU A 158 -1.87 4.43 11.51
C GLU A 158 -2.00 4.21 10.00
N ILE A 159 -2.53 3.04 9.63
CA ILE A 159 -2.74 2.61 8.26
C ILE A 159 -4.23 2.39 8.06
N TRP A 160 -4.78 3.04 7.05
CA TRP A 160 -6.21 3.02 6.75
C TRP A 160 -6.45 2.68 5.28
N ASP A 161 -7.40 1.78 5.02
CA ASP A 161 -7.95 1.59 3.68
C ASP A 161 -9.25 2.37 3.51
N TYR A 162 -9.46 2.89 2.31
CA TYR A 162 -10.58 3.73 1.92
C TYR A 162 -11.31 3.11 0.72
N SER A 163 -12.44 2.45 0.90
CA SER A 163 -13.16 1.78 -0.19
C SER A 163 -14.58 2.30 -0.35
N HIS A 164 -15.09 2.25 -1.58
CA HIS A 164 -16.51 2.47 -1.83
C HIS A 164 -17.26 1.17 -1.67
N ASP A 165 -18.34 1.19 -0.90
CA ASP A 165 -19.33 0.12 -0.93
C ASP A 165 -20.15 0.25 -2.21
N SER A 166 -20.07 -0.74 -3.09
CA SER A 166 -20.74 -0.71 -4.39
C SER A 166 -22.27 -0.75 -4.30
N ASN A 167 -22.82 -1.23 -3.18
CA ASN A 167 -24.27 -1.37 -2.99
C ASN A 167 -24.88 -0.09 -2.44
N THR A 168 -24.17 0.58 -1.52
CA THR A 168 -24.69 1.78 -0.83
C THR A 168 -24.13 3.09 -1.40
N GLY A 169 -23.01 3.04 -2.11
CA GLY A 169 -22.27 4.24 -2.54
C GLY A 169 -21.57 4.97 -1.38
N GLU A 170 -21.50 4.34 -0.21
CA GLU A 170 -20.83 4.90 0.95
C GLU A 170 -19.31 4.73 0.85
N LEU A 171 -18.60 5.70 1.39
CA LEU A 171 -17.18 5.54 1.67
C LEU A 171 -17.02 4.79 3.00
N VAL A 172 -16.26 3.70 2.97
CA VAL A 172 -15.89 2.88 4.13
C VAL A 172 -14.40 3.05 4.37
N THR A 173 -14.04 3.49 5.57
CA THR A 173 -12.64 3.56 6.00
C THR A 173 -12.38 2.45 7.00
N THR A 174 -11.41 1.59 6.73
CA THR A 174 -11.07 0.45 7.59
C THR A 174 -9.68 0.64 8.15
N TYR A 175 -9.56 0.58 9.47
CA TYR A 175 -8.24 0.59 10.12
C TYR A 175 -7.55 -0.75 9.88
N ILE A 176 -6.34 -0.72 9.32
CA ILE A 176 -5.59 -1.92 8.94
C ILE A 176 -4.54 -2.27 9.99
N GLY A 177 -3.87 -1.28 10.57
CA GLY A 177 -2.78 -1.48 11.51
C GLY A 177 -1.88 -0.26 11.58
N GLU A 178 -0.60 -0.45 11.91
CA GLU A 178 0.35 0.64 12.13
C GLU A 178 1.71 0.34 11.50
N LYS A 179 2.45 1.40 11.17
CA LYS A 179 3.88 1.31 10.88
C LYS A 179 4.69 1.37 12.17
N ILE A 180 5.54 0.38 12.42
CA ILE A 180 6.44 0.32 13.59
C ILE A 180 7.89 0.18 13.10
N GLY A 181 8.62 1.29 13.10
CA GLY A 181 9.95 1.35 12.49
C GLY A 181 9.87 1.03 11.00
N ASP A 182 10.59 0.00 10.55
CA ASP A 182 10.54 -0.49 9.16
C ASP A 182 9.51 -1.60 8.95
N ASN A 183 8.79 -2.01 10.00
CA ASN A 183 7.79 -3.06 9.96
C ASN A 183 6.36 -2.52 9.98
N TYR A 184 5.41 -3.42 9.75
CA TYR A 184 3.99 -3.13 9.67
C TYR A 184 3.22 -4.13 10.54
N THR A 185 2.25 -3.64 11.30
CA THR A 185 1.26 -4.48 11.98
C THR A 185 0.00 -4.58 11.13
N GLU A 186 -0.75 -5.66 11.31
CA GLU A 186 -2.04 -5.87 10.67
C GLU A 186 -3.02 -6.45 11.68
N LEU A 187 -4.20 -5.82 11.77
CA LEU A 187 -5.35 -6.42 12.42
C LEU A 187 -6.02 -7.38 11.43
N VAL A 188 -6.00 -8.66 11.78
CA VAL A 188 -6.55 -9.74 10.94
C VAL A 188 -8.06 -9.86 11.05
N CYS A 189 -8.65 -9.39 12.16
CA CYS A 189 -10.09 -9.37 12.36
C CYS A 189 -10.53 -8.27 13.32
N GLY A 190 -11.83 -7.91 13.27
CA GLY A 190 -12.40 -6.90 14.17
C GLY A 190 -11.95 -5.47 13.87
N ASN A 191 -11.43 -5.21 12.67
CA ASN A 191 -10.95 -3.91 12.24
C ASN A 191 -12.04 -2.83 12.43
N PRO A 192 -11.74 -1.74 13.17
CA PRO A 192 -12.63 -0.58 13.24
C PRO A 192 -12.95 -0.04 11.85
N LYS A 193 -14.24 0.27 11.62
CA LYS A 193 -14.75 0.80 10.35
C LYS A 193 -15.54 2.07 10.57
N LEU A 194 -15.28 3.08 9.76
CA LEU A 194 -16.11 4.28 9.71
C LEU A 194 -16.80 4.35 8.36
N TYR A 195 -18.05 4.82 8.37
CA TYR A 195 -18.91 4.88 7.19
C TYR A 195 -19.26 6.33 6.93
N TYR A 196 -19.26 6.73 5.66
CA TYR A 196 -19.56 8.09 5.25
C TYR A 196 -20.45 8.10 4.02
N PHE A 197 -21.34 9.08 3.92
CA PHE A 197 -22.05 9.37 2.68
C PHE A 197 -21.48 10.61 2.00
N LYS A 198 -21.52 10.62 0.67
CA LYS A 198 -21.06 11.76 -0.11
C LYS A 198 -22.06 12.91 0.05
N LEU A 199 -21.55 14.09 0.41
CA LEU A 199 -22.32 15.31 0.35
C LEU A 199 -22.41 15.75 -1.11
N GLN A 200 -23.61 16.12 -1.57
CA GLN A 200 -23.75 16.78 -2.87
C GLN A 200 -23.10 18.17 -2.77
N ASN A 201 -22.28 18.49 -3.76
CA ASN A 201 -21.75 19.84 -3.94
C ASN A 201 -22.83 20.76 -4.51
#